data_AF-D5CUM4-F1
#
_entry.id   AF-D5CUM4-F1
#
_cell.length_a   1.000
_cell.length_b   1.000
_cell.length_c   1.000
_cell.angle_alpha   90.00
_cell.angle_beta   90.00
_cell.angle_gamma   90.00
#
_symmetry.space_group_name_H-M   'P 1'
#
loop_
_entity.id
_entity.type
_entity.pdbx_description
1 polymer ?
#
loop_
_entity_poly.entity_id
_entity_poly.type
_entity_poly.pdbx_seq_one_letter_code
_entity_poly.pdbx_strand_id
1 'polypeptide(L)'
;MDSAELSKEQQILRQMRKTLGSVVRDATPLGGRPNPLKETTIQEIKDCFALISDREKELAAQLGFDQAKPYYNDGEPQSSNVINFAKPSKE
;
A
#
# COMPACT_ATOMS: atom_id res chain seq x y z
N MET A 1 -2.69 24.19 -0.14
CA MET A 1 -1.27 23.85 -0.40
C MET A 1 -1.02 24.07 -1.86
N ASP A 2 0.14 24.61 -2.19
CA ASP A 2 0.53 24.75 -3.59
C ASP A 2 0.87 23.37 -4.20
N SER A 3 0.70 23.21 -5.51
CA SER A 3 0.94 21.92 -6.19
C SER A 3 2.39 21.45 -6.05
N ALA A 4 3.34 22.39 -6.03
CA ALA A 4 4.75 22.09 -5.80
C ALA A 4 5.01 21.52 -4.39
N GLU A 5 4.28 22.00 -3.38
CA GLU A 5 4.39 21.49 -2.00
C GLU A 5 3.82 20.07 -1.90
N LEU A 6 2.65 19.83 -2.49
CA LEU A 6 2.02 18.51 -2.53
C LEU A 6 2.93 17.46 -3.22
N SER A 7 3.55 17.84 -4.34
CA SER A 7 4.50 16.99 -5.07
C SER A 7 5.74 16.66 -4.23
N LYS A 8 6.30 17.66 -3.53
CA LYS A 8 7.46 17.46 -2.65
C LYS A 8 7.11 16.53 -1.49
N GLU A 9 5.93 16.69 -0.89
CA GLU A 9 5.46 15.83 0.19
C GLU A 9 5.29 14.36 -0.27
N GLN A 10 4.70 14.14 -1.45
CA GLN A 10 4.62 12.80 -2.06
C GLN A 10 6.00 12.17 -2.26
N GLN A 11 6.98 12.94 -2.73
CA GLN A 11 8.34 12.44 -2.90
C GLN A 11 8.96 12.01 -1.56
N ILE A 12 8.77 12.80 -0.50
CA ILE A 12 9.25 12.49 0.85
C ILE A 12 8.60 11.20 1.36
N LEU A 13 7.27 11.09 1.31
CA LEU A 13 6.54 9.91 1.78
C LEU A 13 6.93 8.64 1.02
N ARG A 14 7.10 8.75 -0.31
CA ARG A 14 7.58 7.64 -1.14
C ARG A 14 8.99 7.19 -0.72
N GLN A 15 9.88 8.13 -0.40
CA GLN A 15 11.22 7.81 0.08
C GLN A 15 11.17 7.17 1.47
N MET A 16 10.37 7.71 2.40
CA MET A 16 10.19 7.14 3.74
C MET A 16 9.69 5.70 3.68
N ARG A 17 8.63 5.44 2.90
CA ARG A 17 8.07 4.10 2.70
C ARG A 17 9.10 3.12 2.15
N LYS A 18 9.88 3.54 1.15
CA LYS A 18 10.96 2.71 0.58
C LYS A 18 12.04 2.38 1.60
N THR A 19 12.51 3.39 2.33
CA THR A 19 13.56 3.23 3.35
C THR A 19 13.10 2.30 4.47
N LEU A 20 11.90 2.54 5.03
CA LEU A 20 11.34 1.68 6.08
C LEU A 20 11.13 0.25 5.58
N GLY A 21 10.66 0.08 4.34
CA GLY A 21 10.51 -1.23 3.72
C GLY A 21 11.85 -1.96 3.54
N SER A 22 12.95 -1.23 3.29
CA SER A 22 14.29 -1.82 3.26
C SER A 22 14.72 -2.32 4.63
N VAL A 23 14.54 -1.48 5.67
CA VAL A 23 14.86 -1.86 7.06
C VAL A 23 14.07 -3.10 7.48
N VAL A 24 12.78 -3.18 7.15
CA VAL A 24 11.96 -4.36 7.45
C VAL A 24 12.49 -5.60 6.73
N ARG A 25 12.86 -5.49 5.45
CA ARG A 25 13.46 -6.62 4.72
C ARG A 25 14.76 -7.10 5.34
N ASP A 26 15.64 -6.18 5.74
CA ASP A 26 16.93 -6.50 6.34
C ASP A 26 16.78 -7.11 7.75
N ALA A 27 15.77 -6.65 8.50
CA ALA A 27 15.47 -7.16 9.84
C ALA A 27 14.65 -8.47 9.84
N THR A 28 13.96 -8.80 8.74
CA THR A 28 13.12 -10.00 8.69
C THR A 28 14.00 -11.25 8.72
N PRO A 29 13.87 -12.12 9.75
CA PRO A 29 14.71 -13.30 9.87
C PRO A 29 14.41 -14.30 8.75
N LEU A 30 15.46 -14.90 8.20
CA LEU A 30 15.32 -16.05 7.32
C LEU A 30 15.03 -17.30 8.16
N GLY A 31 13.96 -18.03 7.81
CA GLY A 31 13.67 -19.41 8.20
C GLY A 31 13.85 -19.77 9.68
N GLY A 32 12.75 -19.87 10.42
CA GLY A 32 12.71 -20.45 11.79
C GLY A 32 13.47 -19.69 12.87
N ARG A 33 14.19 -18.62 12.53
CA ARG A 33 14.90 -17.76 13.47
C ARG A 33 13.93 -16.73 14.10
N PRO A 34 14.13 -16.37 15.37
CA PRO A 34 13.32 -15.33 16.00
C PRO A 34 13.57 -13.97 15.35
N ASN A 35 12.54 -13.12 15.32
CA ASN A 35 12.66 -11.76 14.81
C ASN A 35 13.54 -10.92 15.77
N PRO A 36 14.53 -10.15 15.26
CA PRO A 36 15.34 -9.27 16.10
C PRO A 36 14.55 -8.10 16.70
N LEU A 37 13.40 -7.75 16.13
CA LEU A 37 12.53 -6.69 16.64
C LEU A 37 11.49 -7.25 17.61
N LYS A 38 11.15 -6.45 18.63
CA LYS A 38 10.05 -6.74 19.54
C LYS A 38 8.71 -6.64 18.81
N GLU A 39 7.72 -7.40 19.24
CA GLU A 39 6.37 -7.37 18.66
C GLU A 39 5.77 -5.95 18.68
N THR A 40 6.01 -5.19 19.75
CA THR A 40 5.57 -3.78 19.86
C THR A 40 6.19 -2.91 18.76
N THR A 41 7.48 -3.06 18.49
CA THR A 41 8.18 -2.34 17.42
C THR A 41 7.66 -2.74 16.04
N ILE A 42 7.35 -4.02 15.84
CA ILE A 42 6.73 -4.50 14.59
C ILE A 42 5.36 -3.84 14.40
N GLN A 43 4.56 -3.73 15.47
CA GLN A 43 3.27 -3.07 15.40
C GLN A 43 3.40 -1.57 15.11
N GLU A 44 4.30 -0.86 15.79
CA GLU A 44 4.59 0.56 15.53
C GLU A 44 5.02 0.80 14.07
N ILE A 45 5.81 -0.10 13.48
CA ILE A 45 6.20 -0.03 12.07
C ILE A 45 4.98 -0.19 11.14
N LYS A 46 4.07 -1.13 11.44
CA LYS A 46 2.83 -1.31 10.67
C LYS A 46 1.95 -0.06 10.75
N ASP A 47 1.79 0.50 11.94
CA ASP A 47 1.00 1.71 12.17
C ASP A 47 1.61 2.89 11.40
N CYS A 48 2.93 3.01 11.36
CA CYS A 48 3.63 4.02 10.55
C CYS A 48 3.37 3.83 9.04
N PHE A 49 3.39 2.61 8.51
CA PHE A 49 3.02 2.36 7.12
C PHE A 49 1.57 2.72 6.82
N ALA A 50 0.65 2.49 7.76
CA ALA A 50 -0.74 2.88 7.61
C ALA A 50 -0.88 4.42 7.50
N LEU A 51 -0.23 5.17 8.40
CA LEU A 51 -0.22 6.63 8.36
C LEU A 51 0.37 7.19 7.06
N ILE A 52 1.47 6.60 6.57
CA ILE A 52 2.06 6.99 5.28
C ILE A 52 1.05 6.75 4.14
N SER A 53 0.38 5.60 4.16
CA SER A 53 -0.57 5.22 3.11
C SER A 53 -1.81 6.12 3.10
N ASP A 54 -2.35 6.45 4.27
CA ASP A 54 -3.47 7.38 4.42
C ASP A 54 -3.10 8.77 3.88
N ARG A 55 -1.91 9.25 4.22
CA ARG A 55 -1.43 10.54 3.71
C ARG A 55 -1.14 10.53 2.21
N GLU A 56 -0.54 9.46 1.68
CA GLU A 56 -0.33 9.30 0.24
C GLU A 56 -1.68 9.34 -0.52
N LYS A 57 -2.74 8.74 0.06
CA LYS A 57 -4.10 8.78 -0.50
C LYS A 57 -4.71 10.17 -0.47
N GLU A 58 -4.57 10.90 0.63
CA GLU A 58 -5.03 12.31 0.73
C GLU A 58 -4.36 13.20 -0.32
N LEU A 59 -3.04 13.09 -0.48
CA LEU A 59 -2.28 13.86 -1.47
C LEU A 59 -2.70 13.51 -2.89
N ALA A 60 -2.92 12.22 -3.18
CA ALA A 60 -3.40 11.79 -4.49
C ALA A 60 -4.77 12.40 -4.82
N ALA A 61 -5.70 12.41 -3.85
CA ALA A 61 -7.01 13.03 -4.04
C ALA A 61 -6.90 14.55 -4.29
N GLN A 62 -6.01 15.25 -3.58
CA GLN A 62 -5.78 16.69 -3.77
C GLN A 62 -5.17 17.04 -5.13
N LEU A 63 -4.32 16.17 -5.66
CA LEU A 63 -3.70 16.32 -6.98
C LEU A 63 -4.59 15.81 -8.13
N GLY A 64 -5.77 15.29 -7.83
CA GLY A 64 -6.68 14.73 -8.83
C GLY A 64 -6.16 13.44 -9.48
N PHE A 65 -5.25 12.71 -8.81
CA PHE A 65 -4.88 11.38 -9.25
C PHE A 65 -6.06 10.43 -9.05
N ASP A 66 -6.57 9.90 -10.15
CA ASP A 66 -7.58 8.85 -10.13
C ASP A 66 -6.99 7.59 -9.48
N GLN A 67 -7.71 7.04 -8.51
CA GLN A 67 -7.39 5.76 -7.87
C GLN A 67 -7.79 4.57 -8.77
N ALA A 68 -8.30 4.83 -9.98
CA ALA A 68 -8.62 3.81 -10.95
C ALA A 68 -7.41 2.92 -11.25
N LYS A 69 -7.68 1.60 -11.34
CA LYS A 69 -6.69 0.65 -11.82
C LYS A 69 -6.22 1.08 -13.22
N PRO A 70 -4.92 0.99 -13.53
CA PRO A 70 -4.44 1.21 -14.88
C PRO A 70 -5.26 0.38 -15.87
N TYR A 71 -5.85 1.04 -16.85
CA TYR A 71 -6.52 0.40 -17.97
C TYR A 71 -5.75 0.74 -19.25
N TYR A 72 -5.79 -0.17 -20.22
CA TYR A 72 -5.24 0.12 -21.55
C TYR A 72 -6.11 1.19 -22.21
N ASN A 73 -5.49 2.26 -22.72
CA ASN A 73 -6.21 3.33 -23.44
C ASN A 73 -6.94 2.82 -24.69
N ASP A 74 -6.50 1.67 -25.22
CA ASP A 74 -6.96 1.11 -26.47
C ASP A 74 -7.99 -0.03 -26.27
N GLY A 75 -8.34 -0.35 -25.02
CA GLY A 75 -9.21 -1.46 -24.66
C GLY A 75 -10.62 -1.02 -24.28
N GLU A 76 -11.62 -1.80 -24.68
CA GLU A 76 -12.97 -1.72 -24.11
C GLU A 76 -12.90 -1.93 -22.57
N PRO A 77 -13.68 -1.17 -21.78
CA PRO A 77 -13.69 -1.33 -20.33
C PRO A 77 -14.02 -2.78 -19.97
N GLN A 78 -13.16 -3.43 -19.18
CA GLN A 78 -13.35 -4.84 -18.84
C GLN A 78 -14.66 -5.02 -18.07
N SER A 79 -15.61 -5.75 -18.67
CA SER A 79 -16.82 -6.17 -17.99
C SER A 79 -16.44 -7.17 -16.89
N SER A 80 -16.86 -6.88 -15.66
CA SER A 80 -16.59 -7.76 -14.52
C SER A 80 -17.33 -9.08 -14.73
N ASN A 81 -16.61 -10.18 -14.96
CA ASN A 81 -17.19 -11.51 -15.06
C ASN A 81 -17.47 -12.05 -13.63
N VAL A 82 -18.70 -11.89 -13.16
CA VAL A 82 -19.12 -12.31 -11.81
C VAL A 82 -19.41 -13.80 -11.81
N ILE A 83 -18.61 -14.59 -11.09
CA ILE A 83 -18.80 -16.03 -10.94
C ILE A 83 -19.57 -16.29 -9.64
N ASN A 84 -20.79 -16.83 -9.74
CA ASN A 84 -21.60 -17.18 -8.58
C ASN A 84 -21.23 -18.59 -8.08
N PHE A 85 -20.69 -18.68 -6.86
CA PHE A 85 -20.41 -19.97 -6.24
C PHE A 85 -21.67 -20.54 -5.59
N ALA A 86 -22.08 -21.74 -6.01
CA ALA A 86 -23.13 -22.50 -5.32
C ALA A 86 -22.59 -23.05 -3.99
N LYS A 87 -23.35 -22.90 -2.90
CA LYS A 87 -23.00 -23.54 -1.61
C LYS A 87 -23.09 -25.06 -1.75
N PRO A 88 -22.06 -25.83 -1.38
CA PRO A 88 -22.16 -27.28 -1.35
C PRO A 88 -23.14 -27.70 -0.24
N SER A 89 -24.00 -28.68 -0.56
CA SER A 89 -24.90 -29.32 0.39
C SER A 89 -24.07 -30.02 1.48
N LYS A 90 -24.43 -29.81 2.75
CA LYS A 90 -23.84 -30.56 3.87
C LYS A 90 -24.36 -32.00 3.83
N GLU A 91 -23.45 -32.96 3.69
CA GLU A 91 -23.66 -34.35 4.15
C GLU A 91 -23.34 -34.48 5.65
#